data_AF-A0A9X4XBS3-F1
#
_entry.id   AF-A0A9X4XBS3-F1
#
_cell.length_a   1.000
_cell.length_b   1.000
_cell.length_c   1.000
_cell.angle_alpha   90.00
_cell.angle_beta   90.00
_cell.angle_gamma   90.00
#
_symmetry.space_group_name_H-M   'P 1'
#
loop_
_entity.id
_entity.type
_entity.pdbx_description
1 polymer ?
#
loop_
_entity_poly.entity_id
_entity_poly.type
_entity_poly.pdbx_seq_one_letter_code
_entity_poly.pdbx_strand_id
1 'polypeptide(L)'
;MSSIEKRLESKWTGKIYLGWLYMPDEHEYEKVVISGIELSCIKDITLGIVHLFDGILAKKVSAVLVDINTGTPLDYVWTDWDGKKETLIDLDNETLTRYINNNQYLISHPNPVLVYKEKLNFIKATIERPEEIHVIDVNDPDLLSMEHAWAPGEFMDMGE
;
A
#
# COMPACT_ATOMS: atom_id res chain seq x y z
N MET A 1 -2.37 -25.35 -13.33
CA MET A 1 -2.79 -24.17 -12.56
C MET A 1 -4.29 -24.00 -12.72
N SER A 2 -5.03 -23.96 -11.60
CA SER A 2 -6.49 -23.84 -11.61
C SER A 2 -6.93 -22.44 -12.07
N SER A 3 -8.20 -22.29 -12.49
CA SER A 3 -8.76 -20.98 -12.86
C SER A 3 -8.76 -19.97 -11.70
N ILE A 4 -8.76 -20.46 -10.45
CA ILE A 4 -8.74 -19.65 -9.24
C ILE A 4 -7.33 -19.12 -8.96
N GLU A 5 -6.29 -19.94 -9.15
CA GLU A 5 -4.90 -19.53 -8.97
C GLU A 5 -4.51 -18.39 -9.92
N LYS A 6 -5.00 -18.41 -11.17
CA LYS A 6 -4.78 -17.31 -12.13
C LYS A 6 -5.44 -15.99 -11.72
N ARG A 7 -6.50 -16.04 -10.91
CA ARG A 7 -7.21 -14.84 -10.39
C ARG A 7 -6.52 -14.24 -9.16
N LEU A 8 -5.51 -14.92 -8.62
CA LEU A 8 -4.79 -14.54 -7.39
C LEU A 8 -3.43 -13.89 -7.65
N GLU A 9 -3.08 -13.67 -8.92
CA GLU A 9 -1.78 -13.12 -9.30
C GLU A 9 -1.70 -11.64 -8.91
N SER A 10 -0.67 -11.28 -8.14
CA SER A 10 -0.25 -9.91 -7.89
C SER A 10 0.95 -9.54 -8.75
N LYS A 11 1.07 -8.26 -9.13
CA LYS A 11 2.19 -7.76 -9.93
C LYS A 11 2.51 -6.31 -9.59
N TRP A 12 3.80 -6.02 -9.42
CA TRP A 12 4.31 -4.65 -9.36
C TRP A 12 4.13 -3.92 -10.70
N THR A 13 3.60 -2.71 -10.64
CA THR A 13 3.25 -1.94 -11.84
C THR A 13 4.42 -1.19 -12.46
N GLY A 14 5.54 -1.04 -11.72
CA GLY A 14 6.63 -0.15 -12.10
C GLY A 14 6.27 1.33 -11.98
N LYS A 15 5.23 1.65 -11.21
CA LYS A 15 4.81 3.02 -10.91
C LYS A 15 4.93 3.31 -9.42
N ILE A 16 5.37 4.51 -9.12
CA ILE A 16 5.32 5.11 -7.78
C ILE A 16 4.21 6.15 -7.78
N TYR A 17 3.41 6.14 -6.71
CA TYR A 17 2.40 7.15 -6.47
C TYR A 17 2.82 7.97 -5.27
N LEU A 18 2.93 9.27 -5.46
CA LEU A 18 3.06 10.22 -4.37
C LEU A 18 1.63 10.63 -3.99
N GLY A 19 1.17 10.14 -2.85
CA GLY A 19 -0.24 10.21 -2.48
C GLY A 19 -0.46 10.34 -0.98
N TRP A 20 -1.63 9.92 -0.52
CA TRP A 20 -2.06 10.12 0.84
C TRP A 20 -2.47 8.80 1.49
N LEU A 21 -2.10 8.62 2.75
CA LEU A 21 -2.54 7.53 3.60
C LEU A 21 -3.40 8.10 4.73
N TYR A 22 -4.60 7.57 4.92
CA TYR A 22 -5.43 7.92 6.06
C TYR A 22 -4.90 7.25 7.32
N MET A 23 -4.65 8.04 8.36
CA MET A 23 -4.20 7.61 9.68
C MET A 23 -5.41 7.59 10.64
N PRO A 24 -6.02 6.42 10.91
CA PRO A 24 -7.29 6.36 11.63
C PRO A 24 -7.20 6.88 13.07
N ASP A 25 -6.07 6.66 13.74
CA ASP A 25 -5.85 7.04 15.13
C ASP A 25 -5.74 8.57 15.29
N GLU A 26 -5.17 9.24 14.30
CA GLU A 26 -4.98 10.70 14.28
C GLU A 26 -6.12 11.43 13.56
N HIS A 27 -6.94 10.68 12.82
CA HIS A 27 -8.05 11.19 12.02
C HIS A 27 -7.59 12.20 10.96
N GLU A 28 -6.43 11.96 10.35
CA GLU A 28 -5.85 12.81 9.31
C GLU A 28 -5.24 12.02 8.15
N TYR A 29 -4.80 12.74 7.12
CA TYR A 29 -4.11 12.18 5.97
C TYR A 29 -2.64 12.59 5.99
N GLU A 30 -1.75 11.61 5.84
CA GLU A 30 -0.31 11.83 5.71
C GLU A 30 0.14 11.66 4.26
N LYS A 31 1.13 12.46 3.84
CA LYS A 31 1.79 12.27 2.56
C LYS A 31 2.67 11.03 2.61
N VAL A 32 2.59 10.21 1.57
CA VAL A 32 3.32 8.95 1.50
C VAL A 32 3.81 8.66 0.09
N VAL A 33 4.88 7.87 0.01
CA VAL A 33 5.34 7.23 -1.22
C VAL A 33 4.73 5.83 -1.29
N ILE A 34 4.05 5.54 -2.40
CA ILE A 34 3.27 4.30 -2.56
C ILE A 34 3.78 3.54 -3.78
N SER A 35 4.30 2.32 -3.56
CA SER A 35 4.70 1.43 -4.65
C SER A 35 3.48 0.74 -5.27
N GLY A 36 3.21 0.99 -6.54
CA GLY A 36 1.99 0.54 -7.21
C GLY A 36 1.93 -0.96 -7.48
N ILE A 37 0.80 -1.58 -7.13
CA ILE A 37 0.55 -3.00 -7.36
C ILE A 37 -0.80 -3.25 -8.05
N GLU A 38 -0.86 -4.28 -8.89
CA GLU A 38 -2.08 -4.78 -9.50
C GLU A 38 -2.42 -6.17 -8.93
N LEU A 39 -3.70 -6.41 -8.65
CA LEU A 39 -4.24 -7.74 -8.40
C LEU A 39 -5.13 -8.16 -9.58
N SER A 40 -4.88 -9.34 -10.15
CA SER A 40 -5.53 -9.77 -11.39
C SER A 40 -7.05 -9.92 -11.29
N CYS A 41 -7.59 -10.11 -10.09
CA CYS A 41 -9.03 -10.16 -9.84
C CYS A 41 -9.71 -8.77 -9.82
N ILE A 42 -8.98 -7.67 -9.61
CA ILE A 42 -9.53 -6.31 -9.50
C ILE A 42 -8.67 -5.29 -10.26
N LYS A 43 -8.36 -5.59 -11.54
CA LYS A 43 -7.43 -4.82 -12.38
C LYS A 43 -7.72 -3.32 -12.52
N ASP A 44 -8.98 -2.92 -12.36
CA ASP A 44 -9.39 -1.51 -12.47
C ASP A 44 -9.27 -0.74 -11.14
N ILE A 45 -8.74 -1.36 -10.09
CA ILE A 45 -8.50 -0.75 -8.78
C ILE A 45 -7.01 -0.48 -8.62
N THR A 46 -6.67 0.77 -8.30
CA THR A 46 -5.29 1.21 -8.10
C THR A 46 -4.90 0.97 -6.64
N LEU A 47 -4.06 -0.05 -6.43
CA LEU A 47 -3.52 -0.40 -5.13
C LEU A 47 -2.04 -0.09 -5.05
N GLY A 48 -1.52 0.02 -3.85
CA GLY A 48 -0.08 0.04 -3.64
C GLY A 48 0.31 -0.30 -2.21
N ILE A 49 1.61 -0.40 -1.98
CA ILE A 49 2.19 -0.64 -0.66
C ILE A 49 2.97 0.60 -0.22
N VAL A 50 2.75 1.00 1.02
CA VAL A 50 3.49 2.03 1.72
C VAL A 50 4.36 1.38 2.79
N HIS A 51 5.63 1.79 2.87
CA HIS A 51 6.49 1.48 4.00
C HIS A 51 6.54 2.66 4.95
N LEU A 52 6.18 2.43 6.21
CA LEU A 52 6.30 3.43 7.26
C LEU A 52 7.47 3.02 8.16
N PHE A 53 8.46 3.91 8.26
CA PHE A 53 9.63 3.80 9.13
C PHE A 53 9.45 4.72 10.34
N ASP A 54 10.16 4.45 11.45
CA ASP A 54 10.00 5.12 12.76
C ASP A 54 9.61 6.62 12.66
N GLY A 55 8.33 6.92 12.95
CA GLY A 55 7.72 8.26 12.99
C GLY A 55 6.19 8.25 13.18
N ILE A 56 5.71 8.97 14.22
CA ILE A 56 4.35 9.19 14.80
C ILE A 56 3.57 8.00 15.42
N LEU A 57 3.60 6.75 14.92
CA LEU A 57 2.74 5.68 15.50
C LEU A 57 3.33 4.31 15.93
N ALA A 58 4.61 3.97 15.75
CA ALA A 58 5.17 2.79 16.45
C ALA A 58 6.71 2.69 16.43
N LYS A 59 7.24 1.94 17.40
CA LYS A 59 8.65 1.49 17.52
C LYS A 59 9.10 0.47 16.44
N LYS A 60 8.42 0.41 15.28
CA LYS A 60 8.46 -0.73 14.33
C LYS A 60 8.20 -0.27 12.89
N VAL A 61 8.93 -0.85 11.92
CA VAL A 61 8.65 -0.70 10.48
C VAL A 61 7.36 -1.43 10.13
N SER A 62 6.49 -0.81 9.35
CA SER A 62 5.27 -1.43 8.81
C SER A 62 5.17 -1.34 7.30
N ALA A 63 4.51 -2.35 6.71
CA ALA A 63 4.04 -2.32 5.34
C ALA A 63 2.51 -2.23 5.35
N VAL A 64 1.97 -1.32 4.55
CA VAL A 64 0.54 -1.00 4.49
C VAL A 64 0.05 -1.16 3.06
N LEU A 65 -0.89 -2.07 2.83
CA LEU A 65 -1.61 -2.13 1.56
C LEU A 65 -2.67 -1.03 1.55
N VAL A 66 -2.69 -0.19 0.52
CA VAL A 66 -3.57 0.98 0.43
C VAL A 66 -4.35 1.02 -0.87
N ASP A 67 -5.60 1.50 -0.80
CA ASP A 67 -6.34 2.00 -1.98
C ASP A 67 -5.88 3.42 -2.30
N ILE A 68 -5.18 3.59 -3.44
CA ILE A 68 -4.53 4.85 -3.78
C ILE A 68 -5.54 5.99 -3.97
N ASN A 69 -6.73 5.71 -4.50
CA ASN A 69 -7.72 6.74 -4.83
C ASN A 69 -8.35 7.37 -3.58
N THR A 70 -8.51 6.58 -2.52
CA THR A 70 -9.13 7.01 -1.25
C THR A 70 -8.11 7.23 -0.13
N GLY A 71 -6.88 6.75 -0.30
CA GLY A 71 -5.87 6.69 0.76
C GLY A 71 -6.24 5.72 1.88
N THR A 72 -7.21 4.83 1.65
CA THR A 72 -7.72 3.94 2.69
C THR A 72 -6.77 2.76 2.91
N PRO A 73 -6.29 2.55 4.13
CA PRO A 73 -5.52 1.35 4.46
C PRO A 73 -6.40 0.10 4.42
N LEU A 74 -5.89 -0.98 3.81
CA LEU A 74 -6.61 -2.24 3.56
C LEU A 74 -6.10 -3.41 4.41
N ASP A 75 -4.78 -3.48 4.66
CA ASP A 75 -4.14 -4.45 5.56
C ASP A 75 -2.76 -3.92 6.02
N TYR A 76 -2.26 -4.46 7.13
CA TYR A 76 -1.02 -4.03 7.78
C TYR A 76 -0.19 -5.24 8.23
N VAL A 77 1.13 -5.15 8.03
CA VAL A 77 2.12 -6.04 8.62
C VAL A 77 3.18 -5.21 9.32
N TRP A 78 3.62 -5.67 10.49
CA TRP A 78 4.59 -5.00 11.34
C TRP A 78 5.79 -5.91 11.54
N THR A 79 6.98 -5.33 11.55
CA THR A 79 8.20 -6.04 11.96
C THR A 79 8.17 -6.31 13.46
N ASP A 80 8.39 -7.57 13.87
CA ASP A 80 8.68 -7.89 15.26
C ASP A 80 10.15 -7.59 15.54
N TRP A 81 10.43 -6.80 16.58
CA TRP A 81 11.78 -6.38 16.98
C TRP A 81 12.57 -7.53 17.65
N ASP A 82 12.40 -8.76 17.15
CA ASP A 82 13.05 -10.00 17.61
C ASP A 82 14.28 -10.36 16.74
N GLY A 83 14.80 -9.41 15.97
CA GLY A 83 16.08 -9.58 15.25
C GLY A 83 16.01 -10.44 13.99
N LYS A 84 14.82 -10.86 13.54
CA LYS A 84 14.66 -11.27 12.14
C LYS A 84 14.63 -10.01 11.30
N LYS A 85 15.70 -9.77 10.54
CA LYS A 85 15.74 -8.73 9.52
C LYS A 85 14.81 -9.16 8.38
N GLU A 86 13.53 -8.90 8.49
CA GLU A 86 12.64 -8.94 7.34
C GLU A 86 13.05 -7.81 6.39
N THR A 87 13.30 -8.16 5.14
CA THR A 87 13.50 -7.16 4.09
C THR A 87 12.16 -6.51 3.76
N LEU A 88 12.17 -5.33 3.13
CA LEU A 88 10.93 -4.71 2.64
C LEU A 88 10.15 -5.66 1.71
N ILE A 89 10.87 -6.47 0.93
CA ILE A 89 10.29 -7.49 0.06
C ILE A 89 9.56 -8.57 0.86
N ASP A 90 10.09 -8.99 2.02
CA ASP A 90 9.43 -9.97 2.88
C ASP A 90 8.14 -9.40 3.47
N LEU A 91 8.17 -8.15 3.92
CA LEU A 91 6.99 -7.43 4.41
C LEU A 91 5.92 -7.25 3.33
N ASP A 92 6.33 -6.90 2.11
CA ASP A 92 5.42 -6.77 0.97
C ASP A 92 4.72 -8.10 0.67
N ASN A 93 5.50 -9.17 0.57
CA ASN A 93 4.98 -10.50 0.30
C ASN A 93 4.03 -10.97 1.40
N GLU A 94 4.37 -10.71 2.68
CA GLU A 94 3.49 -11.04 3.79
C GLU A 94 2.20 -10.23 3.75
N THR A 95 2.29 -8.91 3.52
CA THR A 95 1.14 -8.01 3.45
C THR A 95 0.16 -8.48 2.37
N LEU A 96 0.66 -8.81 1.17
CA LEU A 96 -0.15 -9.31 0.08
C LEU A 96 -0.75 -10.68 0.39
N THR A 97 0.05 -11.61 0.93
CA THR A 97 -0.41 -12.95 1.28
C THR A 97 -1.51 -12.89 2.33
N ARG A 98 -1.33 -12.06 3.35
CA ARG A 98 -2.30 -11.82 4.42
C ARG A 98 -3.59 -11.24 3.86
N TYR A 99 -3.51 -10.18 3.06
CA TYR A 99 -4.69 -9.59 2.43
C TYR A 99 -5.44 -10.60 1.57
N ILE A 100 -4.73 -11.37 0.75
CA ILE A 100 -5.32 -12.42 -0.10
C ILE A 100 -6.04 -13.47 0.74
N ASN A 101 -5.40 -13.99 1.78
CA ASN A 101 -5.97 -15.04 2.63
C ASN A 101 -7.19 -14.56 3.41
N ASN A 102 -7.15 -13.32 3.91
CA ASN A 102 -8.27 -12.72 4.65
C ASN A 102 -9.46 -12.37 3.73
N ASN A 103 -9.23 -12.28 2.41
CA ASN A 103 -10.23 -11.84 1.44
C ASN A 103 -10.52 -12.91 0.36
N GLN A 104 -10.38 -14.20 0.68
CA GLN A 104 -10.68 -15.30 -0.25
C GLN A 104 -12.08 -15.23 -0.85
N TYR A 105 -13.09 -14.76 -0.09
CA TYR A 105 -14.44 -14.56 -0.61
C TYR A 105 -14.48 -13.53 -1.73
N LEU A 106 -13.89 -12.35 -1.52
CA LEU A 106 -13.78 -11.29 -2.53
C LEU A 106 -13.14 -11.83 -3.81
N ILE A 107 -12.02 -12.54 -3.66
CA ILE A 107 -11.20 -13.01 -4.78
C ILE A 107 -11.93 -14.10 -5.58
N SER A 108 -12.58 -15.04 -4.89
CA SER A 108 -13.31 -16.13 -5.53
C SER A 108 -14.66 -15.69 -6.10
N HIS A 109 -15.18 -14.53 -5.70
CA HIS A 109 -16.47 -14.02 -6.14
C HIS A 109 -16.55 -13.86 -7.67
N PRO A 110 -17.72 -14.10 -8.31
CA PRO A 110 -17.89 -13.86 -9.74
C PRO A 110 -17.68 -12.39 -10.14
N ASN A 111 -18.02 -11.47 -9.23
CA ASN A 111 -17.80 -10.03 -9.39
C ASN A 111 -16.98 -9.49 -8.20
N PRO A 112 -15.64 -9.63 -8.24
CA PRO A 112 -14.75 -9.24 -7.14
C PRO A 112 -14.68 -7.71 -6.95
N VAL A 113 -14.80 -6.94 -8.04
CA VAL A 113 -14.78 -5.47 -8.01
C VAL A 113 -16.00 -4.92 -7.25
N LEU A 114 -17.17 -5.53 -7.40
CA LEU A 114 -18.37 -5.14 -6.64
C LEU A 114 -18.15 -5.31 -5.14
N VAL A 115 -17.71 -6.50 -4.73
CA VAL A 115 -17.43 -6.83 -3.31
C VAL A 115 -16.36 -5.91 -2.74
N TYR A 116 -15.31 -5.62 -3.52
CA TYR A 116 -14.27 -4.68 -3.15
C TYR A 116 -14.84 -3.28 -2.85
N LYS A 117 -15.64 -2.72 -3.76
CA LYS A 117 -16.24 -1.38 -3.60
C LYS A 117 -17.18 -1.31 -2.41
N GLU A 118 -17.96 -2.35 -2.16
CA GLU A 118 -18.83 -2.44 -0.98
C GLU A 118 -18.02 -2.42 0.31
N LYS A 119 -16.95 -3.23 0.40
CA LYS A 119 -16.04 -3.23 1.55
C LYS A 119 -15.38 -1.86 1.72
N LEU A 120 -14.83 -1.29 0.65
CA LEU A 120 -14.15 0.01 0.69
C LEU A 120 -15.09 1.12 1.18
N ASN A 121 -16.33 1.15 0.73
CA ASN A 121 -17.32 2.13 1.19
C ASN A 121 -17.62 2.04 2.69
N PHE A 122 -17.44 0.86 3.30
CA PHE A 122 -17.63 0.67 4.74
C PHE A 122 -16.44 1.15 5.57
N ILE A 123 -15.21 1.03 5.04
CA ILE A 123 -13.99 1.28 5.81
C ILE A 123 -13.28 2.60 5.47
N LYS A 124 -13.60 3.23 4.33
CA LYS A 124 -12.97 4.48 3.92
C LYS A 124 -13.26 5.60 4.93
N ALA A 125 -12.32 6.53 5.04
CA ALA A 125 -12.50 7.73 5.86
C ALA A 125 -13.74 8.53 5.42
N THR A 126 -14.40 9.16 6.39
CA THR A 126 -15.53 10.07 6.15
C THR A 126 -15.08 11.48 5.81
N ILE A 127 -13.83 11.82 6.13
CA ILE A 127 -13.21 13.09 5.77
C ILE A 127 -12.74 13.06 4.31
N GLU A 128 -12.71 14.23 3.67
CA GLU A 128 -12.25 14.34 2.30
C GLU A 128 -10.73 14.18 2.23
N ARG A 129 -10.26 13.28 1.37
CA ARG A 129 -8.84 13.16 1.01
C ARG A 129 -8.41 14.40 0.22
N PRO A 130 -7.22 14.96 0.49
CA PRO A 130 -6.64 15.97 -0.40
C PRO A 130 -6.54 15.43 -1.84
N GLU A 131 -6.83 16.25 -2.87
CA GLU A 131 -6.96 15.73 -4.24
C GLU A 131 -5.64 15.25 -4.87
N GLU A 132 -4.51 15.79 -4.41
CA GLU A 132 -3.18 15.62 -5.02
C GLU A 132 -2.71 14.16 -5.03
N ILE A 133 -2.45 13.61 -6.21
CA ILE A 133 -1.71 12.35 -6.43
C ILE A 133 -0.79 12.57 -7.63
N HIS A 134 0.51 12.34 -7.47
CA HIS A 134 1.44 12.28 -8.61
C HIS A 134 1.79 10.85 -8.93
N VAL A 135 1.93 10.55 -10.22
CA VAL A 135 2.31 9.22 -10.70
C VAL A 135 3.64 9.34 -11.44
N ILE A 136 4.61 8.54 -11.03
CA ILE A 136 5.99 8.56 -11.52
C ILE A 136 6.36 7.15 -11.96
N ASP A 137 7.13 7.01 -13.04
CA ASP A 137 7.71 5.72 -13.42
C ASP A 137 8.90 5.38 -12.49
N VAL A 138 9.06 4.13 -12.09
CA VAL A 138 10.18 3.73 -11.21
C VAL A 138 11.56 3.98 -11.83
N ASN A 139 11.62 4.14 -13.15
CA ASN A 139 12.85 4.43 -13.88
C ASN A 139 13.04 5.93 -14.16
N ASP A 140 12.17 6.79 -13.63
CA ASP A 140 12.32 8.24 -13.79
C ASP A 140 13.59 8.71 -13.05
N PRO A 141 14.50 9.45 -13.72
CA PRO A 141 15.74 9.92 -13.10
C PRO A 141 15.51 10.86 -11.91
N ASP A 142 14.37 11.54 -11.84
CA ASP A 142 14.05 12.49 -10.77
C ASP A 142 13.34 11.84 -9.58
N LEU A 143 13.04 10.53 -9.64
CA LEU A 143 12.24 9.81 -8.65
C LEU A 143 12.69 10.06 -7.21
N LEU A 144 13.98 9.84 -6.92
CA LEU A 144 14.53 10.00 -5.56
C LEU A 144 14.31 11.40 -5.00
N SER A 145 14.45 12.42 -5.85
CA SER A 145 14.24 13.82 -5.44
C SER A 145 12.77 14.11 -5.12
N MET A 146 11.85 13.48 -5.85
CA MET A 146 10.41 13.65 -5.67
C MET A 146 9.91 12.87 -4.45
N GLU A 147 10.44 11.67 -4.19
CA GLU A 147 10.14 10.88 -2.99
C GLU A 147 10.56 11.61 -1.71
N HIS A 148 11.77 12.19 -1.69
CA HIS A 148 12.25 12.99 -0.57
C HIS A 148 11.37 14.22 -0.28
N ALA A 149 10.73 14.80 -1.29
CA ALA A 149 9.82 15.92 -1.10
C ALA A 149 8.44 15.52 -0.53
N TRP A 150 8.12 14.22 -0.53
CA TRP A 150 6.80 13.68 -0.20
C TRP A 150 6.76 12.80 1.05
N ALA A 151 7.86 12.16 1.43
CA ALA A 151 7.93 11.41 2.67
C ALA A 151 8.09 12.36 3.88
N PRO A 152 7.27 12.23 4.95
CA PRO A 152 7.62 12.82 6.24
C PRO A 152 8.96 12.22 6.68
N GLY A 153 9.96 13.07 6.98
CA GLY A 153 11.36 12.67 7.20
C GLY A 153 11.51 11.48 8.18
N GLU A 154 12.50 10.60 8.06
CA GLU A 154 13.90 10.83 7.67
C GLU A 154 14.40 9.74 6.69
N PHE A 155 14.64 10.11 5.43
CA PHE A 155 15.76 9.48 4.71
C PHE A 155 17.03 10.19 5.19
N MET A 156 17.52 9.84 6.39
CA MET A 156 18.91 10.15 6.73
C MET A 156 19.79 9.36 5.78
N ASP A 157 20.40 10.10 4.88
CA ASP A 157 21.51 9.70 4.02
C ASP A 157 22.53 8.88 4.85
N MET A 158 22.48 7.55 4.75
CA MET A 158 23.56 6.70 5.26
C MET A 158 24.66 6.69 4.20
N GLY A 159 25.45 7.77 4.18
CA GLY A 159 26.54 7.94 3.23
C GLY A 159 27.55 9.02 3.61
N GLU A 160 28.41 8.74 4.60
CA GLU A 160 29.86 9.04 4.50
C GLU A 160 30.65 7.74 4.56
#